data_AF-A0A2N1HLB0-F1
#
_entry.id   AF-A0A2N1HLB0-F1
#
_cell.length_a   1.000
_cell.length_b   1.000
_cell.length_c   1.000
_cell.angle_alpha   90.00
_cell.angle_beta   90.00
_cell.angle_gamma   90.00
#
_symmetry.space_group_name_H-M   'P 1'
#
loop_
_entity.id
_entity.type
_entity.pdbx_description
1 polymer ?
#
loop_
_entity_poly.entity_id
_entity_poly.type
_entity_poly.pdbx_seq_one_letter_code
_entity_poly.pdbx_strand_id
1 'polypeptide(L)'
;MGDNGVNIVSRLVNNQFQWIFRVNHNEHDFGIDGYIDIVTDDGGVTGQTLAVQIKTGESFFSREESDGYVFRGENKHLNYYINSSCPVLIILCHPKTEECYWTAFDPNIIDGTSNGWKMVIKKSQSLRINQKESLLALVGDPIDATEELKAQWELNKSIKEASFVYYVIAREDIEHNEFQFLIDFFKRLQLNDDMCKKSQGHVELMIHGYDHLDTELWEIPEVREWLKQVEPKIKYWFYFIKTEMPCYWLQVMMMAACDAKWINRPYPYKVKNLGQVTFDTEKFTPFMDRNFCWLDEMTDRMNMTIDDRKRIANEVEIALRLKA
;
A
#
# COMPACT_ATOMS: atom_id res chain seq x y z
N MET A 1 41.06 3.13 -22.19
CA MET A 1 40.34 4.41 -22.38
C MET A 1 39.00 4.43 -21.65
N GLY A 2 38.23 3.34 -21.63
CA GLY A 2 36.98 3.23 -20.84
C GLY A 2 37.15 3.58 -19.36
N ASP A 3 38.19 3.03 -18.71
CA ASP A 3 38.49 3.31 -17.29
C ASP A 3 38.74 4.79 -17.00
N ASN A 4 39.25 5.55 -17.97
CA ASN A 4 39.50 6.99 -17.78
C ASN A 4 38.17 7.77 -17.67
N GLY A 5 37.18 7.43 -18.49
CA GLY A 5 35.85 8.03 -18.42
C GLY A 5 35.16 7.77 -17.09
N VAL A 6 35.20 6.50 -16.66
CA VAL A 6 34.65 6.08 -15.36
C VAL A 6 35.29 6.88 -14.22
N ASN A 7 36.62 7.05 -14.24
CA ASN A 7 37.33 7.84 -13.23
C ASN A 7 36.94 9.32 -13.25
N ILE A 8 36.79 9.94 -14.43
CA ILE A 8 36.37 11.34 -14.56
C ILE A 8 34.96 11.53 -13.98
N VAL A 9 34.01 10.70 -14.41
CA VAL A 9 32.62 10.79 -13.94
C VAL A 9 32.53 10.50 -12.45
N SER A 10 33.21 9.46 -11.96
CA SER A 10 33.28 9.13 -10.54
C SER A 10 33.78 10.31 -9.71
N ARG A 11 34.85 10.99 -10.14
CA ARG A 11 35.37 12.18 -9.46
C ARG A 11 34.38 13.34 -9.48
N LEU A 12 33.72 13.60 -10.60
CA LEU A 12 32.70 14.65 -10.70
C LEU A 12 31.56 14.37 -9.72
N VAL A 13 30.99 13.17 -9.77
CA VAL A 13 29.87 12.74 -8.92
C VAL A 13 30.23 12.80 -7.44
N ASN A 14 31.35 12.18 -7.05
CA ASN A 14 31.75 12.10 -5.64
C ASN A 14 32.17 13.47 -5.08
N ASN A 15 32.93 14.27 -5.83
CA ASN A 15 33.54 15.49 -5.28
C ASN A 15 32.71 16.75 -5.53
N GLN A 16 31.98 16.84 -6.65
CA GLN A 16 31.19 18.04 -6.96
C GLN A 16 29.74 17.87 -6.52
N PHE A 17 29.09 16.77 -6.88
CA PHE A 17 27.69 16.54 -6.54
C PHE A 17 27.50 16.08 -5.09
N GLN A 18 28.57 15.55 -4.47
CA GLN A 18 28.56 14.88 -3.17
C GLN A 18 27.63 13.66 -3.16
N TRP A 19 27.52 12.99 -4.32
CA TRP A 19 26.77 11.75 -4.51
C TRP A 19 27.72 10.56 -4.55
N ILE A 20 27.19 9.34 -4.60
CA ILE A 20 28.02 8.13 -4.59
C ILE A 20 28.04 7.51 -5.98
N PHE A 21 29.24 7.39 -6.58
CA PHE A 21 29.44 6.64 -7.80
C PHE A 21 29.82 5.18 -7.51
N ARG A 22 29.01 4.22 -7.96
CA ARG A 22 29.30 2.77 -7.91
C ARG A 22 29.68 2.27 -9.30
N VAL A 23 30.91 1.80 -9.44
CA VAL A 23 31.39 1.19 -10.69
C VAL A 23 30.68 -0.15 -10.90
N ASN A 24 30.26 -0.43 -12.13
CA ASN A 24 29.81 -1.76 -12.52
C ASN A 24 30.99 -2.53 -13.10
N HIS A 25 31.48 -3.54 -12.39
CA HIS A 25 32.64 -4.34 -12.79
C HIS A 25 32.29 -5.55 -13.68
N ASN A 26 31.02 -5.74 -14.04
CA ASN A 26 30.58 -6.93 -14.76
C ASN A 26 31.09 -6.96 -16.22
N GLU A 27 31.78 -8.04 -16.56
CA GLU A 27 32.29 -8.37 -17.92
C GLU A 27 31.17 -8.75 -18.92
N HIS A 28 29.91 -8.80 -18.47
CA HIS A 28 28.74 -9.07 -19.30
C HIS A 28 28.12 -7.75 -19.78
N ASP A 29 28.54 -7.35 -20.98
CA ASP A 29 28.37 -6.06 -21.65
C ASP A 29 26.91 -5.76 -22.06
N PHE A 30 26.13 -5.23 -21.14
CA PHE A 30 24.82 -4.61 -21.43
C PHE A 30 24.90 -3.07 -21.52
N GLY A 31 26.11 -2.52 -21.50
CA GLY A 31 26.34 -1.09 -21.67
C GLY A 31 26.04 -0.20 -20.46
N ILE A 32 26.04 -0.70 -19.22
CA ILE A 32 26.02 0.15 -18.02
C ILE A 32 27.37 0.08 -17.34
N ASP A 33 28.07 1.21 -17.29
CA ASP A 33 29.42 1.33 -16.72
C ASP A 33 29.39 1.62 -15.20
N GLY A 34 28.26 2.10 -14.68
CA GLY A 34 28.10 2.36 -13.26
C GLY A 34 26.73 2.88 -12.88
N TYR A 35 26.61 3.24 -11.61
CA TYR A 35 25.42 3.80 -10.98
C TYR A 35 25.78 5.01 -10.14
N ILE A 36 24.88 5.97 -10.05
CA ILE A 36 24.98 7.15 -9.18
C ILE A 36 23.87 7.05 -8.16
N ASP A 37 24.19 6.93 -6.87
CA ASP A 37 23.22 6.99 -5.79
C ASP A 37 23.11 8.40 -5.24
N ILE A 38 21.88 8.88 -5.10
CA ILE A 38 21.59 10.25 -4.67
C ILE A 38 21.72 10.36 -3.15
N VAL A 39 22.51 11.34 -2.74
CA VAL A 39 22.73 11.70 -1.33
C VAL A 39 22.12 13.08 -1.07
N THR A 40 21.38 13.16 0.02
CA THR A 40 20.77 14.38 0.56
C THR A 40 21.83 15.28 1.20
N ASP A 41 21.49 16.56 1.41
CA ASP A 41 22.45 17.54 1.94
C ASP A 41 22.87 17.26 3.40
N ASP A 42 22.08 16.49 4.16
CA ASP A 42 22.42 16.02 5.51
C ASP A 42 23.21 14.69 5.52
N GLY A 43 23.53 14.15 4.34
CA GLY A 43 24.35 12.95 4.16
C GLY A 43 23.55 11.64 4.08
N GLY A 44 22.22 11.68 4.09
CA GLY A 44 21.38 10.50 3.91
C GLY A 44 21.39 9.96 2.47
N VAL A 45 21.64 8.66 2.30
CA VAL A 45 21.50 7.99 1.00
C VAL A 45 20.02 7.67 0.76
N THR A 46 19.43 8.22 -0.29
CA THR A 46 17.98 8.16 -0.56
C THR A 46 17.48 6.82 -1.06
N GLY A 47 18.38 5.98 -1.60
CA GLY A 47 18.02 4.78 -2.37
C GLY A 47 17.58 5.08 -3.81
N GLN A 48 17.50 6.35 -4.22
CA GLN A 48 17.31 6.73 -5.62
C GLN A 48 18.64 6.60 -6.37
N THR A 49 18.57 6.04 -7.59
CA THR A 49 19.76 5.72 -8.38
C THR A 49 19.56 6.14 -9.84
N LEU A 50 20.65 6.57 -10.48
CA LEU A 50 20.75 6.76 -11.92
C LEU A 50 21.75 5.73 -12.48
N ALA A 51 21.36 4.97 -13.51
CA ALA A 51 22.29 4.13 -14.24
C ALA A 51 23.08 4.98 -15.25
N VAL A 52 24.34 4.65 -15.51
CA VAL A 52 25.16 5.43 -16.46
C VAL A 52 25.85 4.56 -17.50
N GLN A 53 25.79 4.99 -18.75
CA GLN A 53 26.66 4.56 -19.85
C GLN A 53 27.61 5.71 -20.16
N ILE A 54 28.91 5.49 -20.00
CA ILE A 54 29.99 6.44 -20.21
C ILE A 54 30.72 6.09 -21.50
N LYS A 55 30.73 7.02 -22.45
CA LYS A 55 31.46 6.90 -23.71
C LYS A 55 32.55 7.96 -23.77
N THR A 56 33.80 7.50 -23.84
CA THR A 56 34.98 8.38 -23.75
C THR A 56 35.77 8.38 -25.05
N GLY A 57 36.03 9.55 -25.60
CA GLY A 57 36.83 9.71 -26.81
C GLY A 57 36.54 11.01 -27.55
N GLU A 58 37.55 11.57 -28.23
CA GLU A 58 37.43 12.81 -29.00
C GLU A 58 36.46 12.66 -30.20
N SER A 59 36.33 11.44 -30.74
CA SER A 59 35.44 11.15 -31.86
C SER A 59 33.96 11.42 -31.56
N PHE A 60 33.53 11.28 -30.30
CA PHE A 60 32.14 11.59 -29.89
C PHE A 60 31.82 13.09 -30.00
N PHE A 61 32.84 13.94 -30.08
CA PHE A 61 32.72 15.40 -30.19
C PHE A 61 32.93 15.90 -31.62
N SER A 62 33.21 15.01 -32.58
CA SER A 62 33.52 15.37 -33.97
C SER A 62 32.28 15.71 -34.81
N ARG A 63 31.11 15.20 -34.42
CA ARG A 63 29.86 15.38 -35.17
C ARG A 63 28.86 16.16 -34.31
N GLU A 64 28.70 17.43 -34.66
CA GLU A 64 27.79 18.36 -34.01
C GLU A 64 26.52 18.56 -34.85
N GLU A 65 25.38 18.70 -34.19
CA GLU A 65 24.13 19.20 -34.77
C GLU A 65 23.66 20.37 -33.90
N SER A 66 23.48 21.55 -34.50
CA SER A 66 23.06 22.84 -33.91
C SER A 66 23.62 23.19 -32.52
N ASP A 67 23.12 22.54 -31.48
CA ASP A 67 23.30 22.81 -30.06
C ASP A 67 23.85 21.60 -29.28
N GLY A 68 24.28 20.53 -29.95
CA GLY A 68 24.71 19.29 -29.30
C GLY A 68 25.63 18.38 -30.13
N TYR A 69 25.96 17.24 -29.53
CA TYR A 69 26.77 16.17 -30.12
C TYR A 69 25.88 14.98 -30.49
N VAL A 70 26.10 14.40 -31.67
CA VAL A 70 25.32 13.24 -32.13
C VAL A 70 25.90 11.96 -31.53
N PHE A 71 25.16 11.34 -30.61
CA PHE A 71 25.48 10.03 -30.08
C PHE A 71 24.82 8.93 -30.94
N ARG A 72 25.52 7.81 -31.13
CA ARG A 72 25.00 6.60 -31.80
C ARG A 72 25.07 5.42 -30.85
N GLY A 73 23.92 4.83 -30.56
CA GLY A 73 23.79 3.64 -29.73
C GLY A 73 23.54 2.37 -30.56
N GLU A 74 23.90 1.23 -30.00
CA GLU A 74 23.69 -0.09 -30.60
C GLU A 74 22.35 -0.68 -30.15
N ASN A 75 21.70 -1.47 -31.02
CA ASN A 75 20.43 -2.10 -30.71
C ASN A 75 20.52 -3.15 -29.59
N LYS A 76 21.70 -3.74 -29.35
CA LYS A 76 21.89 -4.76 -28.31
C LYS A 76 21.60 -4.25 -26.89
N HIS A 77 21.75 -2.95 -26.64
CA HIS A 77 21.47 -2.34 -25.32
C HIS A 77 20.08 -1.71 -25.23
N LEU A 78 19.39 -1.52 -26.35
CA LEU A 78 18.16 -0.73 -26.41
C LEU A 78 17.06 -1.30 -25.51
N ASN A 79 16.77 -2.60 -25.64
CA ASN A 79 15.79 -3.27 -24.78
C ASN A 79 16.22 -3.26 -23.31
N TYR A 80 17.51 -3.31 -23.03
CA TYR A 80 18.00 -3.24 -21.65
C TYR A 80 17.70 -1.86 -21.04
N TYR A 81 17.97 -0.77 -21.77
CA TYR A 81 17.69 0.59 -21.30
C TYR A 81 16.18 0.84 -21.11
N ILE A 82 15.34 0.38 -22.05
CA ILE A 82 13.88 0.52 -21.96
C ILE A 82 13.31 -0.17 -20.72
N ASN A 83 13.88 -1.32 -20.32
CA ASN A 83 13.41 -2.10 -19.17
C ASN A 83 14.18 -1.78 -17.88
N SER A 84 15.06 -0.77 -17.88
CA SER A 84 15.78 -0.37 -16.68
C SER A 84 14.80 0.15 -15.63
N SER A 85 14.95 -0.30 -14.38
CA SER A 85 14.14 0.14 -13.24
C SER A 85 14.50 1.53 -12.74
N CYS A 86 15.53 2.15 -13.31
CA CYS A 86 15.96 3.51 -13.02
C CYS A 86 16.35 4.25 -14.31
N PRO A 87 16.35 5.59 -14.32
CA PRO A 87 16.75 6.37 -15.48
C PRO A 87 18.18 6.04 -15.90
N VAL A 88 18.39 5.85 -17.22
CA VAL A 88 19.72 5.60 -17.80
C VAL A 88 20.26 6.89 -18.38
N LEU A 89 21.41 7.35 -17.89
CA LEU A 89 22.14 8.47 -18.45
C LEU A 89 23.15 7.98 -19.48
N ILE A 90 23.24 8.68 -20.60
CA ILE A 90 24.31 8.52 -21.57
C ILE A 90 25.23 9.72 -21.40
N ILE A 91 26.49 9.46 -21.07
CA ILE A 91 27.50 10.47 -20.76
C ILE A 91 28.62 10.39 -21.79
N LEU A 92 28.84 11.47 -22.52
CA LEU A 92 30.03 11.63 -23.37
C LEU A 92 31.10 12.34 -22.57
N CYS A 93 32.31 11.79 -22.51
CA CYS A 93 33.44 12.42 -21.83
C CYS A 93 34.61 12.66 -22.77
N HIS A 94 35.11 13.89 -22.78
CA HIS A 94 36.26 14.28 -23.58
C HIS A 94 37.56 13.95 -22.81
N PRO A 95 38.45 13.08 -23.32
CA PRO A 95 39.56 12.53 -22.52
C PRO A 95 40.65 13.54 -22.15
N LYS A 96 40.80 14.65 -22.91
CA LYS A 96 41.80 15.71 -22.63
C LYS A 96 41.28 16.85 -21.76
N THR A 97 40.12 17.41 -22.10
CA THR A 97 39.50 18.53 -21.35
C THR A 97 38.72 18.06 -20.13
N GLU A 98 38.45 16.76 -20.02
CA GLU A 98 37.61 16.13 -18.99
C GLU A 98 36.17 16.67 -18.92
N GLU A 99 35.73 17.38 -19.96
CA GLU A 99 34.35 17.82 -20.07
C GLU A 99 33.44 16.64 -20.34
N CYS A 100 32.39 16.49 -19.53
CA CYS A 100 31.37 15.49 -19.73
C CYS A 100 30.01 16.15 -20.01
N TYR A 101 29.26 15.58 -20.96
CA TYR A 101 27.92 16.01 -21.34
C TYR A 101 26.98 14.81 -21.24
N TRP A 102 25.76 15.04 -20.77
CA TRP A 102 24.82 13.97 -20.45
C TRP A 102 23.46 14.18 -21.12
N THR A 103 22.72 13.09 -21.23
CA THR A 103 21.27 13.10 -21.50
C THR A 103 20.67 11.88 -20.84
N ALA A 104 19.41 11.98 -20.39
CA ALA A 104 18.64 10.78 -20.09
C ALA A 104 18.29 10.06 -21.40
N PHE A 105 18.37 8.73 -21.40
CA PHE A 105 17.84 7.91 -22.48
C PHE A 105 16.31 7.96 -22.43
N ASP A 106 15.69 8.35 -23.53
CA ASP A 106 14.24 8.35 -23.71
C ASP A 106 13.92 7.78 -25.11
N PRO A 107 13.23 6.62 -25.20
CA PRO A 107 12.93 5.98 -26.48
C PRO A 107 12.02 6.82 -27.38
N ASN A 108 11.36 7.86 -26.87
CA ASN A 108 10.48 8.73 -27.66
C ASN A 108 11.23 9.80 -28.46
N ILE A 109 12.51 10.03 -28.15
CA ILE A 109 13.32 11.11 -28.76
C ILE A 109 14.58 10.58 -29.49
N ILE A 110 14.69 9.26 -29.65
CA ILE A 110 15.75 8.64 -30.47
C ILE A 110 15.28 8.46 -31.91
N ASP A 111 16.21 8.58 -32.86
CA ASP A 111 15.98 8.23 -34.26
C ASP A 111 16.61 6.88 -34.59
N GLY A 112 15.85 6.00 -35.24
CA GLY A 112 16.37 4.76 -35.81
C GLY A 112 17.42 5.00 -36.91
N THR A 113 18.39 4.11 -37.01
CA THR A 113 19.39 4.06 -38.08
C THR A 113 19.49 2.64 -38.62
N SER A 114 20.22 2.42 -39.72
CA SER A 114 20.37 1.08 -40.30
C SER A 114 20.97 0.05 -39.33
N ASN A 115 21.82 0.49 -38.40
CA ASN A 115 22.60 -0.40 -37.51
C ASN A 115 22.42 -0.07 -36.02
N GLY A 116 21.39 0.68 -35.64
CA GLY A 116 21.25 1.17 -34.26
C GLY A 116 20.29 2.34 -34.18
N TRP A 117 20.58 3.26 -33.27
CA TRP A 117 19.80 4.48 -33.07
C TRP A 117 20.73 5.66 -32.79
N LYS A 118 20.18 6.86 -32.86
CA LYS A 118 20.92 8.10 -32.56
C LYS A 118 20.09 9.04 -31.71
N MET A 119 20.78 9.93 -31.01
CA MET A 119 20.18 11.06 -30.32
C MET A 119 21.17 12.22 -30.24
N VAL A 120 20.68 13.40 -29.92
CA VAL A 120 21.50 14.60 -29.71
C VAL A 120 21.69 14.83 -28.21
N ILE A 121 22.95 14.96 -27.80
CA ILE A 121 23.34 15.31 -26.43
C ILE A 121 23.68 16.80 -26.42
N LYS A 122 22.80 17.60 -25.81
CA LYS A 122 22.91 19.08 -25.85
C LYS A 122 24.14 19.56 -25.07
N LYS A 123 24.84 20.55 -25.62
CA LYS A 123 25.96 21.24 -24.96
C LYS A 123 25.53 21.93 -23.65
N SER A 124 24.25 22.32 -23.54
CA SER A 124 23.70 22.86 -22.30
C SER A 124 23.65 21.82 -21.17
N GLN A 125 23.60 20.52 -21.47
CA GLN A 125 23.58 19.43 -20.51
C GLN A 125 25.01 18.99 -20.11
N SER A 126 25.84 19.95 -19.71
CA SER A 126 27.16 19.64 -19.13
C SER A 126 27.01 18.98 -17.77
N LEU A 127 27.71 17.89 -17.49
CA LEU A 127 27.68 17.21 -16.19
C LEU A 127 28.46 18.03 -15.14
N ARG A 128 27.79 19.04 -14.59
CA ARG A 128 28.31 20.03 -13.65
C ARG A 128 27.28 20.31 -12.55
N ILE A 129 27.73 20.91 -11.45
CA ILE A 129 26.91 21.15 -10.25
C ILE A 129 25.61 21.91 -10.53
N ASN A 130 25.61 22.83 -11.50
CA ASN A 130 24.42 23.58 -11.90
C ASN A 130 23.32 22.72 -12.57
N GLN A 131 23.64 21.48 -12.95
CA GLN A 131 22.67 20.51 -13.46
C GLN A 131 22.17 19.53 -12.41
N LYS A 132 22.54 19.69 -11.13
CA LYS A 132 22.11 18.79 -10.04
C LYS A 132 20.58 18.68 -9.95
N GLU A 133 19.85 19.80 -10.05
CA GLU A 133 18.38 19.79 -10.04
C GLU A 133 17.78 19.06 -11.24
N SER A 134 18.36 19.24 -12.44
CA SER A 134 17.90 18.53 -13.65
C SER A 134 18.08 17.01 -13.55
N LEU A 135 19.12 16.57 -12.85
CA LEU A 135 19.38 15.14 -12.59
C LEU A 135 18.42 14.60 -11.50
N LEU A 136 18.16 15.37 -10.44
CA LEU A 136 17.19 15.01 -9.39
C LEU A 136 15.78 14.87 -9.96
N ALA A 137 15.38 15.74 -10.89
CA ALA A 137 14.08 15.67 -11.55
C ALA A 137 13.82 14.34 -12.27
N LEU A 138 14.88 13.59 -12.64
CA LEU A 138 14.74 12.27 -13.28
C LEU A 138 14.31 11.17 -12.30
N VAL A 139 14.62 11.33 -11.00
CA VAL A 139 14.31 10.34 -9.95
C VAL A 139 13.16 10.80 -9.04
N GLY A 140 12.79 12.08 -9.10
CA GLY A 140 11.73 12.68 -8.28
C GLY A 140 12.18 12.97 -6.85
N ASP A 141 11.22 13.34 -6.00
CA ASP A 141 11.50 13.59 -4.58
C ASP A 141 11.61 12.27 -3.80
N PRO A 142 12.58 12.15 -2.88
CA PRO A 142 12.63 11.01 -1.98
C PRO A 142 11.40 10.99 -1.07
N ILE A 143 10.84 9.79 -0.85
CA ILE A 143 9.69 9.59 0.02
C ILE A 143 10.18 9.40 1.45
N ASP A 144 9.81 10.31 2.36
CA ASP A 144 9.93 10.10 3.79
C ASP A 144 8.57 9.73 4.39
N ALA A 145 8.36 8.43 4.62
CA ALA A 145 7.15 7.88 5.23
C ALA A 145 7.25 7.71 6.76
N THR A 146 8.31 8.23 7.40
CA THR A 146 8.61 7.95 8.82
C THR A 146 7.49 8.37 9.77
N GLU A 147 6.95 9.58 9.64
CA GLU A 147 5.89 10.07 10.53
C GLU A 147 4.57 9.35 10.32
N GLU A 148 4.23 8.99 9.08
CA GLU A 148 3.05 8.19 8.78
C GLU A 148 3.17 6.80 9.40
N LEU A 149 4.33 6.14 9.23
CA LEU A 149 4.59 4.82 9.83
C LEU A 149 4.53 4.87 11.36
N LYS A 150 5.08 5.90 11.99
CA LYS A 150 4.96 6.10 13.45
C LYS A 150 3.50 6.20 13.89
N ALA A 151 2.69 7.01 13.21
CA ALA A 151 1.27 7.12 13.51
C ALA A 151 0.53 5.77 13.34
N GLN A 152 0.86 5.01 12.29
CA GLN A 152 0.32 3.68 12.08
C GLN A 152 0.73 2.70 13.18
N TRP A 153 1.98 2.74 13.64
CA TRP A 153 2.48 1.90 14.73
C TRP A 153 1.81 2.20 16.06
N GLU A 154 1.64 3.48 16.41
CA GLU A 154 0.95 3.89 17.64
C GLU A 154 -0.52 3.47 17.63
N LEU A 155 -1.22 3.59 16.49
CA LEU A 155 -2.58 3.07 16.36
C LEU A 155 -2.62 1.54 16.51
N ASN A 156 -1.71 0.82 15.85
CA ASN A 156 -1.65 -0.65 15.96
C ASN A 156 -1.35 -1.10 17.39
N LYS A 157 -0.46 -0.39 18.09
CA LYS A 157 -0.16 -0.64 19.49
C LYS A 157 -1.39 -0.42 20.36
N SER A 158 -2.09 0.71 20.16
CA SER A 158 -3.31 1.04 20.89
C SER A 158 -4.39 -0.02 20.73
N ILE A 159 -4.58 -0.55 19.52
CA ILE A 159 -5.54 -1.64 19.26
C ILE A 159 -5.12 -2.93 20.00
N LYS A 160 -3.84 -3.31 19.97
CA LYS A 160 -3.35 -4.55 20.60
C LYS A 160 -3.38 -4.52 22.13
N GLU A 161 -3.20 -3.34 22.73
CA GLU A 161 -3.16 -3.14 24.18
C GLU A 161 -4.55 -2.88 24.77
N ALA A 162 -5.53 -2.51 23.94
CA ALA A 162 -6.90 -2.29 24.39
C ALA A 162 -7.57 -3.58 24.86
N SER A 163 -8.31 -3.50 25.97
CA SER A 163 -9.19 -4.60 26.40
C SER A 163 -10.37 -4.77 25.45
N PHE A 164 -10.89 -3.66 24.91
CA PHE A 164 -11.91 -3.62 23.87
C PHE A 164 -11.67 -2.45 22.93
N VAL A 165 -11.97 -2.65 21.65
CA VAL A 165 -11.94 -1.63 20.61
C VAL A 165 -13.38 -1.27 20.26
N TYR A 166 -13.77 -0.06 20.61
CA TYR A 166 -15.04 0.52 20.24
C TYR A 166 -14.89 1.29 18.93
N TYR A 167 -15.49 0.80 17.85
CA TYR A 167 -15.44 1.46 16.55
C TYR A 167 -16.80 2.08 16.23
N VAL A 168 -16.83 3.39 16.03
CA VAL A 168 -18.07 4.15 15.79
C VAL A 168 -18.30 4.30 14.28
N ILE A 169 -19.52 3.98 13.85
CA ILE A 169 -20.04 4.14 12.50
C ILE A 169 -21.00 5.33 12.54
N ALA A 170 -20.74 6.36 11.74
CA ALA A 170 -21.59 7.54 11.72
C ALA A 170 -22.86 7.28 10.89
N ARG A 171 -23.94 7.98 11.23
CA ARG A 171 -25.20 7.92 10.48
C ARG A 171 -24.99 8.35 9.03
N GLU A 172 -24.19 9.40 8.81
CA GLU A 172 -23.90 9.94 7.50
C GLU A 172 -23.25 8.90 6.59
N ASP A 173 -22.36 8.07 7.13
CA ASP A 173 -21.73 6.97 6.38
C ASP A 173 -22.78 5.95 5.90
N ILE A 174 -23.74 5.63 6.75
CA ILE A 174 -24.84 4.71 6.43
C ILE A 174 -25.76 5.31 5.37
N GLU A 175 -26.17 6.56 5.53
CA GLU A 175 -27.06 7.27 4.62
C GLU A 175 -26.45 7.48 3.23
N HIS A 176 -25.12 7.69 3.16
CA HIS A 176 -24.37 7.77 1.90
C HIS A 176 -23.93 6.42 1.35
N ASN A 177 -24.28 5.31 2.03
CA ASN A 177 -23.88 3.95 1.66
C ASN A 177 -22.36 3.74 1.58
N GLU A 178 -21.62 4.39 2.47
CA GLU A 178 -20.17 4.24 2.62
C GLU A 178 -19.85 3.15 3.66
N PHE A 179 -18.93 2.25 3.31
CA PHE A 179 -18.49 1.17 4.21
C PHE A 179 -17.02 0.79 4.01
N GLN A 180 -16.28 1.51 3.16
CA GLN A 180 -14.90 1.20 2.84
C GLN A 180 -13.99 1.34 4.08
N PHE A 181 -14.24 2.34 4.93
CA PHE A 181 -13.54 2.53 6.20
C PHE A 181 -13.65 1.29 7.10
N LEU A 182 -14.80 0.61 7.13
CA LEU A 182 -15.03 -0.56 7.96
C LEU A 182 -14.33 -1.79 7.37
N ILE A 183 -14.35 -1.93 6.04
CA ILE A 183 -13.57 -2.95 5.34
C ILE A 183 -12.07 -2.79 5.67
N ASP A 184 -11.55 -1.57 5.62
CA ASP A 184 -10.14 -1.29 5.86
C ASP A 184 -9.77 -1.47 7.34
N PHE A 185 -10.68 -1.18 8.26
CA PHE A 185 -10.53 -1.51 9.67
C PHE A 185 -10.40 -3.03 9.88
N PHE A 186 -11.28 -3.86 9.30
CA PHE A 186 -11.18 -5.32 9.44
C PHE A 186 -9.97 -5.92 8.71
N LYS A 187 -9.52 -5.32 7.61
CA LYS A 187 -8.22 -5.67 7.00
C LYS A 187 -7.06 -5.35 7.94
N ARG A 188 -7.11 -4.22 8.65
CA ARG A 188 -6.08 -3.84 9.65
C ARG A 188 -5.97 -4.87 10.78
N LEU A 189 -7.08 -5.42 11.26
CA LEU A 189 -7.05 -6.48 12.28
C LEU A 189 -6.34 -7.75 11.82
N GLN A 190 -6.19 -7.94 10.51
CA GLN A 190 -5.55 -9.09 9.88
C GLN A 190 -4.12 -8.84 9.37
N LEU A 191 -3.52 -7.68 9.72
CA LEU A 191 -2.19 -7.27 9.23
C LEU A 191 -1.11 -8.32 9.45
N ASN A 192 -1.14 -8.98 10.60
CA ASN A 192 -0.24 -10.05 10.99
C ASN A 192 -0.87 -10.89 12.09
N ASP A 193 -0.27 -12.04 12.36
CA ASP A 193 -0.79 -13.02 13.33
C ASP A 193 -0.92 -12.44 14.74
N ASP A 194 -0.01 -11.57 15.17
CA ASP A 194 -0.06 -10.94 16.49
C ASP A 194 -1.26 -10.00 16.62
N MET A 195 -1.47 -9.10 15.64
CA MET A 195 -2.64 -8.23 15.58
C MET A 195 -3.95 -9.03 15.56
N CYS A 196 -3.98 -10.11 14.77
CA CYS A 196 -5.15 -10.97 14.63
C CYS A 196 -5.52 -11.61 15.98
N LYS A 197 -4.54 -12.27 16.64
CA LYS A 197 -4.73 -12.91 17.95
C LYS A 197 -5.15 -11.91 19.03
N LYS A 198 -4.51 -10.74 19.06
CA LYS A 198 -4.79 -9.69 20.05
C LYS A 198 -6.15 -9.02 19.86
N SER A 199 -6.78 -9.18 18.70
CA SER A 199 -8.08 -8.58 18.39
C SER A 199 -9.24 -9.57 18.46
N GLN A 200 -8.99 -10.86 18.74
CA GLN A 200 -10.04 -11.88 18.82
C GLN A 200 -11.04 -11.54 19.93
N GLY A 201 -12.31 -11.38 19.57
CA GLY A 201 -13.37 -11.08 20.54
C GLY A 201 -13.26 -9.72 21.24
N HIS A 202 -12.52 -8.76 20.68
CA HIS A 202 -12.30 -7.46 21.33
C HIS A 202 -13.01 -6.29 20.62
N VAL A 203 -13.60 -6.49 19.44
CA VAL A 203 -14.21 -5.40 18.65
C VAL A 203 -15.69 -5.28 18.96
N GLU A 204 -16.15 -4.12 19.43
CA GLU A 204 -17.57 -3.77 19.47
C GLU A 204 -17.79 -2.60 18.51
N LEU A 205 -18.74 -2.77 17.59
CA LEU A 205 -19.13 -1.70 16.68
C LEU A 205 -20.36 -0.97 17.22
N MET A 206 -20.42 0.33 17.04
CA MET A 206 -21.53 1.18 17.49
C MET A 206 -21.97 2.10 16.37
N ILE A 207 -23.28 2.24 16.16
CA ILE A 207 -23.83 3.21 15.21
C ILE A 207 -24.25 4.45 16.00
N HIS A 208 -23.78 5.62 15.57
CA HIS A 208 -24.13 6.91 16.17
C HIS A 208 -25.03 7.73 15.23
N GLY A 209 -25.92 8.56 15.78
CA GLY A 209 -26.73 9.52 15.02
C GLY A 209 -28.22 9.16 14.85
N TYR A 210 -28.65 8.01 15.39
CA TYR A 210 -30.05 7.57 15.40
C TYR A 210 -30.72 7.65 16.77
N ASP A 211 -30.07 8.27 17.76
CA ASP A 211 -30.50 8.31 19.17
C ASP A 211 -31.88 8.97 19.43
N HIS A 212 -32.38 9.71 18.45
CA HIS A 212 -33.68 10.40 18.49
C HIS A 212 -34.86 9.49 18.11
N LEU A 213 -34.59 8.30 17.57
CA LEU A 213 -35.62 7.35 17.16
C LEU A 213 -35.95 6.39 18.30
N ASP A 214 -37.24 6.18 18.56
CA ASP A 214 -37.73 5.12 19.45
C ASP A 214 -37.87 3.81 18.66
N THR A 215 -36.79 3.36 18.00
CA THR A 215 -36.73 2.11 17.22
C THR A 215 -35.37 1.45 17.39
N GLU A 216 -35.31 0.13 17.34
CA GLU A 216 -34.02 -0.57 17.34
C GLU A 216 -33.26 -0.35 16.03
N LEU A 217 -31.92 -0.41 16.06
CA LEU A 217 -31.08 -0.20 14.88
C LEU A 217 -31.45 -1.11 13.70
N TRP A 218 -31.80 -2.38 13.97
CA TRP A 218 -32.18 -3.35 12.93
C TRP A 218 -33.59 -3.08 12.34
N GLU A 219 -34.39 -2.21 12.96
CA GLU A 219 -35.68 -1.74 12.41
C GLU A 219 -35.50 -0.59 11.42
N ILE A 220 -34.42 0.19 11.52
CA ILE A 220 -34.18 1.36 10.67
C ILE A 220 -33.88 0.89 9.23
N PRO A 221 -34.67 1.29 8.22
CA PRO A 221 -34.54 0.75 6.85
C PRO A 221 -33.15 0.90 6.24
N GLU A 222 -32.55 2.08 6.35
CA GLU A 222 -31.24 2.41 5.81
C GLU A 222 -30.11 1.65 6.52
N VAL A 223 -30.18 1.52 7.85
CA VAL A 223 -29.24 0.69 8.63
C VAL A 223 -29.33 -0.76 8.22
N ARG A 224 -30.56 -1.27 8.04
CA ARG A 224 -30.81 -2.66 7.63
C ARG A 224 -30.24 -2.96 6.25
N GLU A 225 -30.50 -2.08 5.29
CA GLU A 225 -30.00 -2.23 3.92
C GLU A 225 -28.48 -2.13 3.86
N TRP A 226 -27.90 -1.21 4.62
CA TRP A 226 -26.45 -1.07 4.74
C TRP A 226 -25.81 -2.33 5.34
N LEU A 227 -26.34 -2.86 6.45
CA LEU A 227 -25.81 -4.08 7.08
C LEU A 227 -25.90 -5.30 6.17
N LYS A 228 -26.97 -5.44 5.38
CA LYS A 228 -27.10 -6.51 4.38
C LYS A 228 -26.02 -6.45 3.30
N GLN A 229 -25.54 -5.25 2.95
CA GLN A 229 -24.45 -5.08 2.00
C GLN A 229 -23.08 -5.31 2.62
N VAL A 230 -22.89 -4.92 3.88
CA VAL A 230 -21.60 -4.94 4.58
C VAL A 230 -21.24 -6.31 5.10
N GLU A 231 -22.18 -7.01 5.73
CA GLU A 231 -21.96 -8.34 6.31
C GLU A 231 -21.27 -9.32 5.35
N PRO A 232 -21.70 -9.49 4.07
CA PRO A 232 -21.06 -10.45 3.18
C PRO A 232 -19.71 -9.97 2.62
N LYS A 233 -19.34 -8.70 2.79
CA LYS A 233 -18.09 -8.10 2.26
C LYS A 233 -16.93 -8.15 3.24
N ILE A 234 -17.21 -8.29 4.53
CA ILE A 234 -16.21 -8.33 5.60
C ILE A 234 -16.16 -9.75 6.15
N LYS A 235 -14.97 -10.35 6.15
CA LYS A 235 -14.78 -11.68 6.72
C LYS A 235 -14.51 -11.63 8.22
N TYR A 236 -14.79 -12.76 8.88
CA TYR A 236 -14.36 -13.09 10.24
C TYR A 236 -15.07 -12.33 11.37
N TRP A 237 -16.34 -11.95 11.17
CA TRP A 237 -17.18 -11.36 12.21
C TRP A 237 -17.17 -12.18 13.50
N PHE A 238 -17.38 -13.50 13.40
CA PHE A 238 -17.43 -14.42 14.53
C PHE A 238 -16.09 -14.60 15.25
N TYR A 239 -14.99 -14.13 14.67
CA TYR A 239 -13.67 -14.19 15.30
C TYR A 239 -13.32 -12.88 16.03
N PHE A 240 -13.57 -11.72 15.40
CA PHE A 240 -13.14 -10.42 15.92
C PHE A 240 -14.16 -9.74 16.82
N ILE A 241 -15.46 -9.94 16.57
CA ILE A 241 -16.49 -9.23 17.32
C ILE A 241 -16.56 -9.74 18.75
N LYS A 242 -16.69 -8.79 19.68
CA LYS A 242 -16.85 -9.03 21.10
C LYS A 242 -18.06 -9.91 21.38
N THR A 243 -17.81 -10.97 22.13
CA THR A 243 -18.84 -11.90 22.63
C THR A 243 -19.01 -11.78 24.14
N GLU A 244 -18.08 -11.13 24.84
CA GLU A 244 -18.19 -10.85 26.28
C GLU A 244 -19.34 -9.88 26.57
N MET A 245 -20.26 -10.28 27.45
CA MET A 245 -21.43 -9.48 27.80
C MET A 245 -21.04 -8.23 28.61
N PRO A 246 -21.62 -7.05 28.33
CA PRO A 246 -22.64 -6.80 27.30
C PRO A 246 -22.03 -6.70 25.88
N CYS A 247 -22.66 -7.38 24.91
CA CYS A 247 -22.35 -7.31 23.49
C CYS A 247 -23.66 -7.29 22.69
N TYR A 248 -23.69 -6.53 21.58
CA TYR A 248 -24.92 -6.31 20.82
C TYR A 248 -24.73 -6.43 19.31
N TRP A 249 -23.52 -6.20 18.81
CA TRP A 249 -23.29 -6.10 17.37
C TRP A 249 -23.74 -7.32 16.57
N LEU A 250 -23.37 -8.54 17.00
CA LEU A 250 -23.77 -9.77 16.30
C LEU A 250 -25.29 -9.93 16.23
N GLN A 251 -26.01 -9.51 17.27
CA GLN A 251 -27.48 -9.54 17.30
C GLN A 251 -28.07 -8.55 16.30
N VAL A 252 -27.60 -7.29 16.32
CA VAL A 252 -28.07 -6.25 15.38
C VAL A 252 -27.82 -6.66 13.94
N MET A 253 -26.62 -7.17 13.64
CA MET A 253 -26.24 -7.63 12.31
C MET A 253 -27.10 -8.82 11.86
N MET A 254 -27.29 -9.84 12.70
CA MET A 254 -28.14 -10.99 12.40
C MET A 254 -29.60 -10.56 12.16
N MET A 255 -30.16 -9.75 13.05
CA MET A 255 -31.54 -9.28 12.95
C MET A 255 -31.77 -8.45 11.69
N ALA A 256 -30.82 -7.60 11.32
CA ALA A 256 -30.88 -6.83 10.09
C ALA A 256 -30.77 -7.71 8.84
N ALA A 257 -29.78 -8.61 8.78
CA ALA A 257 -29.53 -9.48 7.65
C ALA A 257 -30.65 -10.49 7.41
N CYS A 258 -31.31 -10.95 8.48
CA CYS A 258 -32.36 -11.96 8.43
C CYS A 258 -33.78 -11.39 8.50
N ASP A 259 -33.96 -10.09 8.21
CA ASP A 259 -35.28 -9.42 8.19
C ASP A 259 -36.13 -9.69 9.43
N ALA A 260 -35.54 -9.47 10.61
CA ALA A 260 -36.20 -9.67 11.88
C ALA A 260 -37.46 -8.79 12.05
N LYS A 261 -38.42 -9.31 12.79
CA LYS A 261 -39.68 -8.64 13.13
C LYS A 261 -40.01 -8.88 14.60
N TRP A 262 -40.60 -7.87 15.25
CA TRP A 262 -41.15 -8.04 16.58
C TRP A 262 -42.31 -9.04 16.57
N ILE A 263 -42.23 -10.04 17.46
CA ILE A 263 -43.39 -10.82 17.92
C ILE A 263 -44.05 -10.07 19.07
N ASN A 264 -43.24 -9.64 20.04
CA ASN A 264 -43.66 -8.83 21.17
C ASN A 264 -42.59 -7.78 21.47
N ARG A 265 -42.94 -6.51 21.24
CA ARG A 265 -42.08 -5.38 21.53
C ARG A 265 -42.31 -4.93 22.99
N PRO A 266 -41.27 -4.94 23.84
CA PRO A 266 -41.43 -4.59 25.23
C PRO A 266 -41.66 -3.08 25.36
N TYR A 267 -42.74 -2.67 26.01
CA TYR A 267 -43.02 -1.26 26.30
C TYR A 267 -43.48 -1.04 27.75
N PRO A 268 -42.85 -0.13 28.51
CA PRO A 268 -41.55 0.50 28.23
C PRO A 268 -40.42 -0.55 28.31
N TYR A 269 -39.28 -0.28 27.67
CA TYR A 269 -38.10 -1.15 27.81
C TYR A 269 -37.71 -1.28 29.29
N LYS A 270 -37.68 -2.52 29.80
CA LYS A 270 -37.18 -2.86 31.14
C LYS A 270 -36.25 -4.04 30.98
N VAL A 271 -35.09 -4.03 31.65
CA VAL A 271 -34.09 -5.13 31.60
C VAL A 271 -34.68 -6.52 31.92
N LYS A 272 -35.80 -6.57 32.67
CA LYS A 272 -36.54 -7.81 32.99
C LYS A 272 -37.60 -8.23 31.96
N ASN A 273 -37.84 -7.45 30.93
CA ASN A 273 -38.87 -7.67 29.91
C ASN A 273 -38.19 -7.69 28.53
N LEU A 274 -37.49 -8.78 28.24
CA LEU A 274 -36.86 -8.99 26.93
C LEU A 274 -37.98 -9.20 25.89
N GLY A 275 -37.93 -8.40 24.83
CA GLY A 275 -38.80 -8.58 23.68
C GLY A 275 -38.56 -9.90 22.97
N GLN A 276 -39.55 -10.33 22.19
CA GLN A 276 -39.43 -11.51 21.34
C GLN A 276 -39.43 -11.08 19.89
N VAL A 277 -38.47 -11.59 19.12
CA VAL A 277 -38.35 -11.36 17.69
C VAL A 277 -38.43 -12.67 16.93
N THR A 278 -38.92 -12.61 15.71
CA THR A 278 -38.80 -13.67 14.69
C THR A 278 -37.89 -13.16 13.58
N PHE A 279 -37.34 -14.06 12.76
CA PHE A 279 -36.50 -13.73 11.61
C PHE A 279 -36.76 -14.73 10.47
N ASP A 280 -36.36 -14.35 9.26
CA ASP A 280 -36.44 -15.18 8.07
C ASP A 280 -35.43 -16.33 8.14
N THR A 281 -35.94 -17.55 8.32
CA THR A 281 -35.12 -18.75 8.41
C THR A 281 -34.39 -19.09 7.11
N GLU A 282 -34.91 -18.68 5.95
CA GLU A 282 -34.24 -18.90 4.66
C GLU A 282 -33.00 -18.00 4.52
N LYS A 283 -32.97 -16.86 5.22
CA LYS A 283 -31.82 -15.93 5.26
C LYS A 283 -30.85 -16.25 6.40
N PHE A 284 -31.35 -16.84 7.47
CA PHE A 284 -30.57 -17.22 8.63
C PHE A 284 -29.52 -18.29 8.32
N THR A 285 -29.90 -19.37 7.62
CA THR A 285 -28.96 -20.45 7.31
C THR A 285 -27.74 -19.96 6.50
N PRO A 286 -27.89 -19.21 5.38
CA PRO A 286 -26.75 -18.65 4.66
C PRO A 286 -25.89 -17.68 5.49
N PHE A 287 -26.50 -16.92 6.41
CA PHE A 287 -25.76 -16.04 7.32
C PHE A 287 -24.87 -16.85 8.26
N MET A 288 -25.41 -17.89 8.89
CA MET A 288 -24.67 -18.74 9.83
C MET A 288 -23.58 -19.53 9.13
N ASP A 289 -23.90 -20.19 8.01
CA ASP A 289 -22.95 -21.01 7.25
C ASP A 289 -21.75 -20.19 6.78
N ARG A 290 -21.99 -18.99 6.25
CA ARG A 290 -20.93 -18.08 5.80
C ARG A 290 -20.01 -17.68 6.95
N ASN A 291 -20.57 -17.23 8.06
CA ASN A 291 -19.78 -16.73 9.18
C ASN A 291 -19.03 -17.84 9.94
N PHE A 292 -19.59 -19.04 10.04
CA PHE A 292 -18.88 -20.20 10.57
C PHE A 292 -17.81 -20.72 9.62
N CYS A 293 -18.06 -20.72 8.31
CA CYS A 293 -17.04 -21.06 7.32
C CYS A 293 -15.83 -20.12 7.42
N TRP A 294 -16.06 -18.82 7.63
CA TRP A 294 -14.98 -17.86 7.87
C TRP A 294 -14.32 -18.06 9.24
N LEU A 295 -15.07 -18.40 10.29
CA LEU A 295 -14.46 -18.76 11.57
C LEU A 295 -13.51 -19.95 11.41
N ASP A 296 -13.93 -21.01 10.71
CA ASP A 296 -13.11 -22.18 10.43
C ASP A 296 -11.85 -21.79 9.63
N GLU A 297 -12.00 -21.02 8.56
CA GLU A 297 -10.89 -20.47 7.76
C GLU A 297 -9.88 -19.69 8.61
N MET A 298 -10.37 -18.85 9.54
CA MET A 298 -9.51 -18.07 10.44
C MET A 298 -8.79 -18.96 11.45
N THR A 299 -9.51 -19.89 12.09
CA THR A 299 -8.90 -20.78 13.09
C THR A 299 -7.84 -21.69 12.48
N ASP A 300 -8.06 -22.15 11.25
CA ASP A 300 -7.09 -22.94 10.48
C ASP A 300 -5.86 -22.09 10.13
N ARG A 301 -6.07 -20.88 9.59
CA ARG A 301 -4.98 -19.94 9.27
C ARG A 301 -4.10 -19.63 10.48
N MET A 302 -4.71 -19.51 11.66
CA MET A 302 -4.04 -19.16 12.91
C MET A 302 -3.47 -20.38 13.66
N ASN A 303 -3.58 -21.59 13.09
CA ASN A 303 -3.19 -22.86 13.71
C ASN A 303 -3.78 -23.05 15.12
N MET A 304 -5.05 -22.69 15.29
CA MET A 304 -5.75 -22.80 16.57
C MET A 304 -6.20 -24.24 16.83
N THR A 305 -6.33 -24.59 18.11
CA THR A 305 -6.81 -25.93 18.47
C THR A 305 -8.30 -26.07 18.18
N ILE A 306 -8.76 -27.31 18.04
CA ILE A 306 -10.20 -27.61 17.92
C ILE A 306 -10.97 -27.07 19.13
N ASP A 307 -10.36 -27.08 20.33
CA ASP A 307 -10.99 -26.58 21.55
C ASP A 307 -11.12 -25.05 21.54
N ASP A 308 -10.12 -24.32 21.03
CA ASP A 308 -10.21 -22.87 20.84
C ASP A 308 -11.32 -22.50 19.86
N ARG A 309 -11.41 -23.22 18.73
CA ARG A 309 -12.47 -23.02 17.74
C ARG A 309 -13.85 -23.28 18.36
N LYS A 310 -14.01 -24.37 19.12
CA LYS A 310 -15.27 -24.69 19.81
C LYS A 310 -15.64 -23.63 20.85
N ARG A 311 -14.65 -23.11 21.59
CA ARG A 311 -14.85 -22.02 22.56
C ARG A 311 -15.42 -20.79 21.87
N ILE A 312 -14.78 -20.30 20.79
CA ILE A 312 -15.25 -19.12 20.06
C ILE A 312 -16.65 -19.35 19.47
N ALA A 313 -16.89 -20.51 18.86
CA ALA A 313 -18.19 -20.84 18.30
C ALA A 313 -19.31 -20.81 19.37
N ASN A 314 -19.04 -21.36 20.55
CA ASN A 314 -20.00 -21.36 21.66
C ASN A 314 -20.24 -19.94 22.21
N GLU A 315 -19.19 -19.13 22.34
CA GLU A 315 -19.30 -17.71 22.73
C GLU A 315 -20.16 -16.92 21.74
N VAL A 316 -20.00 -17.17 20.43
CA VAL A 316 -20.81 -16.55 19.38
C VAL A 316 -22.28 -16.95 19.47
N GLU A 317 -22.59 -18.23 19.67
CA GLU A 317 -23.97 -18.71 19.80
C GLU A 317 -24.69 -18.10 21.02
N ILE A 318 -23.96 -17.93 22.14
CA ILE A 318 -24.45 -17.22 23.33
C ILE A 318 -24.67 -15.73 23.02
N ALA A 319 -23.71 -15.07 22.37
CA ALA A 319 -23.81 -13.67 21.97
C ALA A 319 -25.00 -13.41 21.02
N LEU A 320 -25.31 -14.37 20.14
CA LEU A 320 -26.49 -14.34 19.25
C LEU A 320 -27.81 -14.71 19.95
N ARG A 321 -27.79 -15.09 21.24
CA ARG A 321 -28.96 -15.56 22.02
C ARG A 321 -29.59 -16.85 21.47
N LEU A 322 -28.80 -17.68 20.79
CA LEU A 322 -29.24 -18.99 20.29
C LEU A 322 -29.10 -20.09 21.35
N LYS A 323 -28.26 -19.86 22.36
CA LYS A 323 -28.06 -20.71 23.53
C LYS A 323 -28.18 -19.89 24.82
N ALA A 324 -28.57 -20.59 25.89
CA ALA A 324 -28.75 -20.02 27.24
C ALA A 324 -27.43 -19.93 28.00
#